data_AF-A0A077P667-F1
#
_entry.id   AF-A0A077P667-F1
#
_cell.length_a   1.000
_cell.length_b   1.000
_cell.length_c   1.000
_cell.angle_alpha   90.00
_cell.angle_beta   90.00
_cell.angle_gamma   90.00
#
_symmetry.space_group_name_H-M   'P 1'
#
loop_
_entity.id
_entity.type
_entity.pdbx_description
1 polymer ?
#
loop_
_entity_poly.entity_id
_entity_poly.type
_entity_poly.pdbx_seq_one_letter_code
_entity_poly.pdbx_strand_id
1 'polypeptide(L)'
;MKLRVKRSLTIKQMAAVTGVALITIAIFITIQLSHLLQQRKDDYISQLNNAAAQIQVPLAEALLNSDLNKAKTLLIGLKTSGILGRADVVSPDNARVMSLDFATYRPIPELAKQVFGIPVEVQIPLHIYGITPQTEASQGYLILQVDSNRMYRFALNTLALMLTTYLLLALILTVAISWCVNRIIIHPLRDVARALNEEQPTAPIPCPKNHQDDELGLLVKGYNRQIDKQKLRLK
;
A
#
# COMPACT_ATOMS: atom_id res chain seq x y z
N MET A 1 -46.50 27.29 7.19
CA MET A 1 -46.30 25.95 6.59
C MET A 1 -44.85 25.52 6.81
N LYS A 2 -44.56 24.60 7.75
CA LYS A 2 -43.18 24.20 8.10
C LYS A 2 -42.60 23.32 7.00
N LEU A 3 -41.64 23.85 6.23
CA LEU A 3 -40.85 23.09 5.27
C LEU A 3 -39.98 22.07 6.01
N ARG A 4 -40.47 20.84 6.11
CA ARG A 4 -39.74 19.69 6.68
C ARG A 4 -38.75 19.19 5.62
N VAL A 5 -37.54 19.74 5.64
CA VAL A 5 -36.43 19.30 4.78
C VAL A 5 -36.06 17.85 5.17
N LYS A 6 -36.56 16.88 4.40
CA LYS A 6 -36.48 15.44 4.72
C LYS A 6 -35.22 14.73 4.21
N ARG A 7 -34.33 15.40 3.47
CA ARG A 7 -33.01 14.89 3.06
C ARG A 7 -32.03 16.06 3.00
N SER A 8 -31.17 16.19 4.00
CA SER A 8 -30.18 17.26 4.01
C SER A 8 -29.14 17.02 2.90
N LEU A 9 -28.81 18.09 2.16
CA LEU A 9 -27.77 18.09 1.13
C LEU A 9 -26.44 17.56 1.68
N THR A 10 -26.19 17.80 2.97
CA THR A 10 -25.03 17.32 3.73
C THR A 10 -24.89 15.80 3.78
N ILE A 11 -25.98 15.01 3.86
CA ILE A 11 -25.88 13.54 3.86
C ILE A 11 -25.44 13.04 2.47
N LYS A 12 -25.99 13.63 1.40
CA LYS A 12 -25.60 13.27 0.02
C LYS A 12 -24.16 13.68 -0.28
N GLN A 13 -23.76 14.86 0.17
CA GLN A 13 -22.40 15.36 -0.01
C GLN A 13 -21.38 14.56 0.81
N MET A 14 -21.67 14.27 2.09
CA MET A 14 -20.84 13.38 2.91
C MET A 14 -20.69 12.01 2.25
N ALA A 15 -21.80 11.38 1.82
CA ALA A 15 -21.75 10.07 1.18
C ALA A 15 -20.93 10.07 -0.12
N ALA A 16 -21.06 11.12 -0.94
CA ALA A 16 -20.26 11.26 -2.17
C ALA A 16 -18.77 11.44 -1.85
N VAL A 17 -18.42 12.30 -0.89
CA VAL A 17 -17.03 12.55 -0.48
C VAL A 17 -16.39 11.29 0.11
N THR A 18 -17.10 10.57 0.98
CA THR A 18 -16.62 9.29 1.54
C THR A 18 -16.46 8.24 0.44
N GLY A 19 -17.39 8.15 -0.51
CA GLY A 19 -17.28 7.23 -1.64
C GLY A 19 -16.04 7.50 -2.49
N VAL A 20 -15.82 8.76 -2.88
CA VAL A 20 -14.62 9.17 -3.64
C VAL A 20 -13.35 8.88 -2.84
N ALA A 21 -13.32 9.20 -1.54
CA ALA A 21 -12.16 8.93 -0.69
C ALA A 21 -11.83 7.44 -0.59
N LEU A 22 -12.83 6.58 -0.40
CA LEU A 22 -12.64 5.13 -0.34
C LEU A 22 -12.11 4.56 -1.66
N ILE A 23 -12.63 5.03 -2.79
CA ILE A 23 -12.14 4.62 -4.12
C ILE A 23 -10.68 5.03 -4.31
N THR A 24 -10.34 6.29 -3.97
CA THR A 24 -8.94 6.77 -4.06
C THR A 24 -8.01 5.97 -3.16
N ILE A 25 -8.40 5.67 -1.92
CA ILE A 25 -7.63 4.83 -1.01
C ILE A 25 -7.46 3.42 -1.58
N ALA A 26 -8.52 2.81 -2.12
CA ALA A 26 -8.46 1.48 -2.72
C ALA A 26 -7.50 1.41 -3.91
N ILE A 27 -7.51 2.43 -4.79
CA ILE A 27 -6.57 2.54 -5.91
C ILE A 27 -5.13 2.63 -5.37
N PHE A 28 -4.89 3.49 -4.38
CA PHE A 28 -3.55 3.67 -3.80
C PHE A 28 -3.03 2.39 -3.17
N ILE A 29 -3.84 1.70 -2.38
CA ILE A 29 -3.51 0.40 -1.77
C ILE A 29 -3.16 -0.62 -2.85
N THR A 30 -3.94 -0.69 -3.93
CA THR A 30 -3.71 -1.66 -5.00
C THR A 30 -2.36 -1.44 -5.68
N ILE A 31 -2.03 -0.20 -6.03
CA ILE A 31 -0.75 0.17 -6.67
C ILE A 31 0.41 -0.14 -5.72
N GLN A 32 0.33 0.32 -4.47
CA GLN A 32 1.42 0.20 -3.52
C GLN A 32 1.66 -1.25 -3.09
N LEU A 33 0.59 -2.03 -2.89
CA LEU A 33 0.71 -3.45 -2.58
C LEU A 33 1.36 -4.20 -3.75
N SER A 34 0.96 -3.91 -4.99
CA SER A 34 1.55 -4.52 -6.18
C SER A 34 3.05 -4.24 -6.27
N HIS A 35 3.45 -2.98 -6.05
CA HIS A 35 4.86 -2.58 -6.04
C HIS A 35 5.66 -3.29 -4.94
N LEU A 36 5.17 -3.30 -3.70
CA LEU A 36 5.86 -3.98 -2.61
C LEU A 36 5.94 -5.49 -2.80
N LEU A 37 4.90 -6.11 -3.36
CA LEU A 37 4.94 -7.53 -3.69
C LEU A 37 5.99 -7.80 -4.74
N GLN A 38 6.04 -7.02 -5.82
CA GLN A 38 7.04 -7.18 -6.86
C GLN A 38 8.46 -7.03 -6.31
N GLN A 39 8.71 -5.96 -5.56
CA GLN A 39 10.00 -5.74 -4.90
C GLN A 39 10.43 -6.93 -4.04
N ARG A 40 9.50 -7.50 -3.26
CA ARG A 40 9.81 -8.66 -2.42
C ARG A 40 10.06 -9.94 -3.20
N LYS A 41 9.42 -10.12 -4.36
CA LYS A 41 9.73 -11.24 -5.26
C LYS A 41 11.14 -11.10 -5.81
N ASP A 42 11.49 -9.92 -6.29
CA ASP A 42 12.81 -9.65 -6.88
C ASP A 42 13.92 -9.83 -5.84
N ASP A 43 13.69 -9.40 -4.59
CA ASP A 43 14.59 -9.64 -3.46
C ASP A 43 14.80 -11.14 -3.20
N TYR A 44 13.73 -11.93 -3.22
CA TYR A 44 13.80 -13.37 -2.98
C TYR A 44 14.46 -14.12 -4.13
N ILE A 45 14.17 -13.74 -5.37
CA ILE A 45 14.83 -14.30 -6.55
C ILE A 45 16.34 -14.05 -6.46
N SER A 46 16.72 -12.82 -6.11
CA SER A 46 18.13 -12.44 -5.95
C SER A 46 18.82 -13.24 -4.83
N GLN A 47 18.15 -13.42 -3.68
CA GLN A 47 18.67 -14.23 -2.58
C GLN A 47 18.81 -15.71 -2.94
N LEU A 48 17.82 -16.29 -3.64
CA LEU A 48 17.90 -17.66 -4.12
C LEU A 48 19.01 -17.84 -5.16
N ASN A 49 19.15 -16.93 -6.12
CA ASN A 49 20.24 -16.95 -7.10
C ASN A 49 21.61 -16.93 -6.42
N ASN A 50 21.81 -16.02 -5.46
CA ASN A 50 23.07 -15.92 -4.72
C ASN A 50 23.36 -17.16 -3.87
N ALA A 51 22.33 -17.77 -3.26
CA ALA A 51 22.48 -19.00 -2.49
C ALA A 51 22.77 -20.20 -3.39
N ALA A 52 22.09 -20.29 -4.53
CA ALA A 52 22.27 -21.36 -5.49
C ALA A 52 23.61 -21.31 -6.21
N ALA A 53 24.09 -20.11 -6.56
CA ALA A 53 25.40 -19.92 -7.18
C ALA A 53 26.54 -20.51 -6.31
N GLN A 54 26.40 -20.47 -4.99
CA GLN A 54 27.37 -21.05 -4.06
C GLN A 54 27.39 -22.59 -4.08
N ILE A 55 26.25 -23.23 -4.34
CA ILE A 55 26.15 -24.69 -4.35
C ILE A 55 26.19 -25.29 -5.76
N GLN A 56 26.14 -24.47 -6.80
CA GLN A 56 25.99 -24.93 -8.19
C GLN A 56 27.10 -25.90 -8.60
N VAL A 57 28.37 -25.54 -8.36
CA VAL A 57 29.54 -26.36 -8.67
C VAL A 57 29.56 -27.67 -7.86
N PRO A 58 29.49 -27.67 -6.52
CA PRO A 58 29.50 -28.92 -5.76
C PRO A 58 28.26 -29.79 -6.01
N LEU A 59 27.12 -29.19 -6.38
CA LEU A 59 25.91 -29.93 -6.75
C LEU A 59 26.08 -30.62 -8.11
N ALA A 60 26.64 -29.92 -9.10
CA ALA A 60 26.93 -30.50 -10.41
C ALA A 60 27.93 -31.66 -10.29
N GLU A 61 28.97 -31.52 -9.46
CA GLU A 61 29.93 -32.59 -9.20
C GLU A 61 29.30 -33.79 -8.49
N ALA A 62 28.44 -33.56 -7.49
CA ALA A 62 27.72 -34.64 -6.80
C ALA A 62 26.79 -35.40 -7.76
N LEU A 63 26.09 -34.70 -8.66
CA LEU A 63 25.23 -35.32 -9.67
C LEU A 63 26.03 -36.12 -10.70
N LEU A 64 27.17 -35.60 -11.18
CA LEU A 64 28.05 -36.30 -12.11
C LEU A 64 28.58 -37.60 -11.51
N ASN A 65 28.98 -37.56 -10.24
CA ASN A 65 29.45 -38.73 -9.50
C ASN A 65 28.31 -39.65 -9.02
N SER A 66 27.06 -39.37 -9.41
CA SER A 66 25.86 -40.10 -8.96
C SER A 66 25.69 -40.16 -7.42
N ASP A 67 26.29 -39.22 -6.70
CA ASP A 67 26.24 -39.13 -5.24
C ASP A 67 25.02 -38.31 -4.80
N LEU A 68 23.86 -38.97 -4.86
CA LEU A 68 22.56 -38.36 -4.49
C LEU A 68 22.50 -37.94 -3.02
N ASN A 69 23.29 -38.57 -2.14
CA ASN A 69 23.32 -38.23 -0.72
C ASN A 69 24.04 -36.89 -0.48
N LYS A 70 25.17 -36.66 -1.17
CA LYS A 70 25.83 -35.35 -1.15
C LYS A 70 24.95 -34.27 -1.78
N ALA A 71 24.32 -34.55 -2.93
CA ALA A 71 23.40 -33.62 -3.58
C ALA A 71 22.24 -33.21 -2.66
N LYS A 72 21.61 -34.18 -1.98
CA LYS A 72 20.56 -33.91 -0.99
C LYS A 72 21.06 -33.04 0.17
N THR A 73 22.26 -33.29 0.67
CA THR A 73 22.85 -32.52 1.79
C THR A 73 23.09 -31.07 1.38
N LEU A 74 23.58 -30.83 0.15
CA LEU A 74 23.76 -29.48 -0.41
C LEU A 74 22.43 -28.73 -0.55
N LEU A 75 21.38 -29.40 -1.04
CA LEU A 75 20.04 -28.82 -1.15
C LEU A 75 19.40 -28.53 0.21
N ILE A 76 19.61 -29.39 1.21
CA ILE A 76 19.18 -29.11 2.60
C ILE A 76 19.94 -27.88 3.13
N GLY A 77 21.20 -27.69 2.77
CA GLY A 77 21.98 -26.49 3.10
C GLY A 77 21.32 -25.19 2.63
N LEU A 78 20.68 -25.19 1.44
CA LEU A 78 19.94 -24.03 0.92
C LEU A 78 18.72 -23.65 1.74
N LYS A 79 18.13 -24.59 2.47
CA LYS A 79 17.01 -24.33 3.39
C LYS A 79 17.37 -23.24 4.42
N THR A 80 18.64 -23.13 4.79
CA THR A 80 19.14 -22.15 5.77
C THR A 80 18.82 -20.70 5.39
N SER A 81 18.57 -20.43 4.09
CA SER A 81 18.09 -19.12 3.61
C SER A 81 16.69 -18.74 4.14
N GLY A 82 15.90 -19.70 4.64
CA GLY A 82 14.56 -19.49 5.22
C GLY A 82 13.50 -19.01 4.21
N ILE A 83 13.86 -18.79 2.94
CA ILE A 83 12.97 -18.39 1.84
C ILE A 83 12.58 -19.56 0.94
N LEU A 84 13.37 -20.65 0.96
CA LEU A 84 13.17 -21.81 0.10
C LEU A 84 11.97 -22.63 0.57
N GLY A 85 10.98 -22.79 -0.32
CA GLY A 85 9.80 -23.61 -0.11
C GLY A 85 9.96 -25.01 -0.69
N ARG A 86 10.58 -25.11 -1.87
CA ARG A 86 10.81 -26.38 -2.57
C ARG A 86 12.01 -26.27 -3.51
N ALA A 87 12.76 -27.36 -3.65
CA ALA A 87 13.86 -27.49 -4.60
C ALA A 87 13.68 -28.77 -5.45
N ASP A 88 13.65 -28.61 -6.77
CA ASP A 88 13.58 -29.70 -7.72
C ASP A 88 14.83 -29.71 -8.61
N VAL A 89 15.49 -30.86 -8.72
CA VAL A 89 16.60 -31.08 -9.67
C VAL A 89 16.03 -31.83 -10.86
N VAL A 90 16.18 -31.26 -12.05
CA VAL A 90 15.69 -31.83 -13.31
C VAL A 90 16.85 -32.14 -14.23
N SER A 91 16.84 -33.37 -14.77
CA SER A 91 17.78 -33.89 -15.76
C SER A 91 17.57 -33.20 -17.12
N PRO A 92 18.55 -33.21 -18.04
CA PRO A 92 18.39 -32.69 -19.40
C PRO A 92 17.25 -33.36 -20.17
N ASP A 93 16.91 -34.62 -19.86
CA ASP A 93 15.75 -35.33 -20.43
C ASP A 93 14.40 -34.89 -19.81
N ASN A 94 14.39 -33.77 -19.08
CA ASN A 94 13.24 -33.23 -18.35
C ASN A 94 12.69 -34.17 -17.24
N ALA A 95 13.43 -35.23 -16.92
CA ALA A 95 13.10 -36.15 -15.83
C ALA A 95 13.49 -35.54 -14.48
N ARG A 96 12.56 -35.51 -13.53
CA ARG A 96 12.83 -35.03 -12.17
C ARG A 96 13.69 -36.05 -11.42
N VAL A 97 14.91 -35.67 -11.09
CA VAL A 97 15.89 -36.52 -10.40
C VAL A 97 15.70 -36.44 -8.89
N MET A 98 15.37 -35.25 -8.37
CA MET A 98 15.18 -35.03 -6.94
C MET A 98 14.14 -33.94 -6.68
N SER A 99 13.34 -34.11 -5.63
CA SER A 99 12.38 -33.11 -5.14
C SER A 99 12.50 -33.05 -3.63
N LEU A 100 12.70 -31.85 -3.10
CA LEU A 100 12.77 -31.59 -1.67
C LEU A 100 11.79 -30.48 -1.33
N ASP A 101 10.75 -30.83 -0.57
CA ASP A 101 9.80 -29.88 -0.01
C ASP A 101 10.26 -29.44 1.38
N PHE A 102 10.36 -28.14 1.58
CA PHE A 102 10.78 -27.52 2.84
C PHE A 102 9.64 -26.78 3.54
N ALA A 103 8.63 -26.33 2.78
CA ALA A 103 7.46 -25.63 3.29
C ALA A 103 6.36 -26.59 3.76
N THR A 104 5.67 -26.22 4.83
CA THR A 104 4.44 -26.89 5.24
C THR A 104 3.31 -26.49 4.30
N TYR A 105 2.65 -27.47 3.68
CA TYR A 105 1.50 -27.21 2.81
C TYR A 105 0.40 -26.47 3.57
N ARG A 106 -0.02 -25.32 3.04
CA ARG A 106 -1.23 -24.62 3.45
C ARG A 106 -2.03 -24.25 2.22
N PRO A 107 -3.35 -24.48 2.22
CA PRO A 107 -4.19 -24.11 1.09
C PRO A 107 -4.21 -22.58 0.96
N ILE A 108 -3.76 -22.09 -0.20
CA ILE A 108 -3.85 -20.68 -0.58
C ILE A 108 -5.03 -20.57 -1.57
N PRO A 109 -5.98 -19.65 -1.37
CA PRO A 109 -7.07 -19.43 -2.32
C PRO A 109 -6.55 -19.17 -3.74
N GLU A 110 -7.19 -19.74 -4.76
CA GLU A 110 -6.72 -19.61 -6.15
C GLU A 110 -6.69 -18.15 -6.63
N LEU A 111 -7.69 -17.35 -6.25
CA LEU A 111 -7.70 -15.91 -6.52
C LEU A 111 -6.47 -15.21 -5.95
N ALA A 112 -6.04 -15.58 -4.75
CA ALA A 112 -4.85 -14.99 -4.13
C ALA A 112 -3.55 -15.40 -4.85
N LYS A 113 -3.50 -16.63 -5.39
CA LYS A 113 -2.36 -17.07 -6.21
C LYS A 113 -2.23 -16.22 -7.47
N GLN A 114 -3.34 -15.93 -8.14
CA GLN A 114 -3.36 -15.11 -9.35
C GLN A 114 -3.05 -13.64 -9.04
N VAL A 115 -3.74 -13.05 -8.06
CA VAL A 115 -3.58 -11.62 -7.69
C VAL A 115 -2.17 -11.33 -7.18
N PHE A 116 -1.60 -12.24 -6.39
CA PHE A 116 -0.25 -12.04 -5.82
C PHE A 116 0.86 -12.67 -6.66
N GLY A 117 0.55 -13.34 -7.78
CA GLY A 117 1.51 -14.04 -8.65
C GLY A 117 2.40 -15.02 -7.90
N ILE A 118 1.77 -15.97 -7.21
CA ILE A 118 2.37 -17.10 -6.49
C ILE A 118 2.09 -18.37 -7.32
N PRO A 119 3.06 -19.29 -7.53
CA PRO A 119 4.38 -19.35 -6.90
C PRO A 119 5.45 -18.51 -7.59
N VAL A 120 6.51 -18.20 -6.84
CA VAL A 120 7.72 -17.54 -7.35
C VAL A 120 8.78 -18.61 -7.51
N GLU A 121 9.19 -18.86 -8.75
CA GLU A 121 10.13 -19.91 -9.12
C GLU A 121 11.35 -19.31 -9.80
N VAL A 122 12.51 -19.89 -9.53
CA VAL A 122 13.79 -19.53 -10.13
C VAL A 122 14.38 -20.78 -10.75
N GLN A 123 14.74 -20.70 -12.03
CA GLN A 123 15.38 -21.78 -12.76
C GLN A 123 16.87 -21.47 -12.90
N ILE A 124 17.71 -22.41 -12.46
CA ILE A 124 19.16 -22.21 -12.41
C ILE A 124 19.79 -23.35 -13.19
N PRO A 125 20.48 -23.07 -14.31
CA PRO A 125 21.12 -24.11 -15.12
C PRO A 125 22.28 -24.73 -14.35
N LEU A 126 22.44 -26.05 -14.45
CA LEU A 126 23.58 -26.76 -13.87
C LEU A 126 24.62 -26.99 -14.97
N HIS A 127 25.75 -26.27 -14.89
CA HIS A 127 26.87 -26.43 -15.83
C HIS A 127 27.89 -27.40 -15.23
N ILE A 128 28.23 -28.46 -15.97
CA ILE A 128 29.29 -29.40 -15.59
C ILE A 128 30.58 -28.96 -16.31
N TYR A 129 31.60 -28.56 -15.54
CA TYR A 129 32.92 -28.28 -16.09
C TYR A 129 33.72 -29.58 -16.13
N GLY A 130 33.65 -30.27 -17.27
CA GLY A 130 34.38 -31.51 -17.46
C GLY A 130 34.12 -32.08 -18.84
N ILE A 131 35.14 -31.93 -19.71
CA ILE A 131 35.29 -32.59 -21.01
C ILE A 131 34.46 -31.93 -22.15
N THR A 132 35.11 -30.97 -22.83
CA THR A 132 34.79 -30.35 -24.16
C THR A 132 34.07 -28.99 -24.12
N PRO A 133 34.63 -27.92 -24.74
CA PRO A 133 34.12 -26.56 -24.63
C PRO A 133 33.13 -26.16 -25.75
N GLN A 134 32.33 -27.07 -26.32
CA GLN A 134 31.52 -26.76 -27.53
C GLN A 134 30.13 -27.42 -27.61
N THR A 135 29.44 -27.66 -26.49
CA THR A 135 28.02 -28.05 -26.58
C THR A 135 27.21 -27.31 -25.54
N GLU A 136 26.48 -26.29 -26.00
CA GLU A 136 25.49 -25.48 -25.27
C GLU A 136 24.27 -26.29 -24.79
N ALA A 137 24.40 -27.60 -24.58
CA ALA A 137 23.35 -28.43 -24.05
C ALA A 137 23.40 -28.36 -22.52
N SER A 138 22.54 -27.52 -21.95
CA SER A 138 22.24 -27.49 -20.51
C SER A 138 22.02 -28.92 -20.00
N GLN A 139 22.92 -29.43 -19.16
CA GLN A 139 22.87 -30.80 -18.61
C GLN A 139 21.97 -30.90 -17.37
N GLY A 140 20.89 -30.12 -17.34
CA GLY A 140 19.87 -30.11 -16.28
C GLY A 140 19.70 -28.75 -15.63
N TYR A 141 18.60 -28.59 -14.89
CA TYR A 141 18.25 -27.34 -14.22
C TYR A 141 17.72 -27.59 -12.80
N LEU A 142 18.08 -26.67 -11.91
CA LEU A 142 17.59 -26.61 -10.54
C LEU A 142 16.43 -25.61 -10.49
N ILE A 143 15.22 -26.07 -10.18
CA ILE A 143 14.08 -25.21 -9.89
C ILE A 143 14.05 -24.96 -8.39
N LEU A 144 14.21 -23.71 -7.97
CA LEU A 144 14.00 -23.27 -6.60
C LEU A 144 12.71 -22.47 -6.52
N GLN A 145 11.80 -22.94 -5.68
CA GLN A 145 10.52 -22.30 -5.42
C GLN A 145 10.54 -21.65 -4.04
N VAL A 146 10.12 -20.38 -3.97
CA VAL A 146 9.96 -19.67 -2.69
C VAL A 146 8.80 -20.27 -1.89
N ASP A 147 8.89 -20.25 -0.56
CA ASP A 147 7.77 -20.57 0.32
C ASP A 147 6.56 -19.67 0.02
N SER A 148 5.57 -20.27 -0.65
CA SER A 148 4.34 -19.61 -1.09
C SER A 148 3.48 -19.14 0.10
N ASN A 149 3.50 -19.85 1.22
CA ASN A 149 2.76 -19.46 2.41
C ASN A 149 3.39 -18.24 3.08
N ARG A 150 4.71 -18.15 3.10
CA ARG A 150 5.43 -16.95 3.58
C ARG A 150 5.06 -15.73 2.74
N MET A 151 5.01 -15.86 1.42
CA MET A 151 4.62 -14.79 0.51
C MET A 151 3.17 -14.36 0.72
N TYR A 152 2.25 -15.33 0.87
CA TYR A 152 0.86 -15.03 1.15
C TYR A 152 0.67 -14.29 2.48
N ARG A 153 1.34 -14.72 3.56
CA ARG A 153 1.29 -14.03 4.86
C ARG A 153 1.87 -12.61 4.79
N PHE A 154 2.94 -12.43 4.04
CA PHE A 154 3.49 -11.09 3.80
C PHE A 154 2.46 -10.20 3.08
N ALA A 155 1.83 -10.69 2.01
CA ALA A 155 0.82 -9.95 1.26
C ALA A 155 -0.36 -9.52 2.16
N LEU A 156 -0.90 -10.45 2.95
CA LEU A 156 -2.01 -10.18 3.86
C LEU A 156 -1.65 -9.20 4.97
N ASN A 157 -0.49 -9.37 5.60
CA ASN A 157 -0.06 -8.48 6.68
C ASN A 157 0.20 -7.06 6.16
N THR A 158 0.83 -6.95 4.99
CA THR A 158 1.08 -5.65 4.34
C THR A 158 -0.25 -4.98 3.95
N LEU A 159 -1.18 -5.73 3.36
CA LEU A 159 -2.52 -5.22 3.03
C LEU A 159 -3.27 -4.73 4.29
N ALA A 160 -3.23 -5.52 5.37
CA ALA A 160 -3.87 -5.15 6.64
C ALA A 160 -3.24 -3.89 7.26
N LEU A 161 -1.91 -3.78 7.21
CA LEU A 161 -1.20 -2.59 7.70
C LEU A 161 -1.53 -1.36 6.85
N MET A 162 -1.52 -1.49 5.52
CA MET A 162 -1.91 -0.39 4.61
C MET A 162 -3.34 0.06 4.87
N LEU A 163 -4.28 -0.86 4.94
CA LEU A 163 -5.68 -0.55 5.19
C LEU A 163 -5.85 0.20 6.51
N THR A 164 -5.25 -0.30 7.60
CA THR A 164 -5.36 0.33 8.92
C THR A 164 -4.72 1.71 8.95
N THR A 165 -3.51 1.86 8.40
CA THR A 165 -2.80 3.14 8.37
C THR A 165 -3.49 4.19 7.50
N TYR A 166 -4.00 3.83 6.32
CA TYR A 166 -4.73 4.78 5.47
C TYR A 166 -6.08 5.18 6.05
N LEU A 167 -6.82 4.24 6.66
CA LEU A 167 -8.08 4.57 7.35
C LEU A 167 -7.81 5.47 8.56
N LEU A 168 -6.77 5.18 9.34
CA LEU A 168 -6.36 6.02 10.46
C LEU A 168 -5.93 7.42 10.00
N LEU A 169 -5.13 7.50 8.93
CA LEU A 169 -4.72 8.77 8.34
C LEU A 169 -5.94 9.58 7.86
N ALA A 170 -6.88 8.94 7.17
CA ALA A 170 -8.12 9.59 6.72
C ALA A 170 -8.96 10.10 7.90
N LEU A 171 -9.06 9.32 8.98
CA LEU A 171 -9.76 9.73 10.21
C LEU A 171 -9.09 10.96 10.85
N ILE A 172 -7.77 10.91 11.05
CA ILE A 172 -6.99 12.02 11.63
C ILE A 172 -7.15 13.27 10.78
N LEU A 173 -7.01 13.14 9.46
CA LEU A 173 -7.14 14.26 8.53
C LEU A 173 -8.55 14.86 8.57
N THR A 174 -9.59 14.02 8.64
CA THR A 174 -10.98 14.48 8.73
C THR A 174 -11.22 15.29 10.00
N VAL A 175 -10.75 14.80 11.15
CA VAL A 175 -10.87 15.50 12.44
C VAL A 175 -10.07 16.80 12.43
N ALA A 176 -8.83 16.77 11.94
CA ALA A 176 -7.95 17.93 11.86
C ALA A 176 -8.55 19.03 10.95
N ILE A 177 -9.02 18.68 9.75
CA ILE A 177 -9.65 19.61 8.83
C ILE A 177 -10.94 20.16 9.44
N SER A 178 -11.79 19.31 10.01
CA SER A 178 -13.05 19.75 10.64
C SER A 178 -12.80 20.73 11.79
N TRP A 179 -11.79 20.46 12.62
CA TRP A 179 -11.39 21.35 13.71
C TRP A 179 -10.82 22.67 13.18
N CYS A 180 -9.97 22.62 12.16
CA CYS A 180 -9.39 23.79 11.51
C CYS A 180 -10.47 24.70 10.91
N VAL A 181 -11.38 24.15 10.11
CA VAL A 181 -12.51 24.89 9.51
C VAL A 181 -13.43 25.47 10.58
N ASN A 182 -13.78 24.68 11.60
CA ASN A 182 -14.65 25.14 12.67
C ASN A 182 -14.03 26.30 13.47
N ARG A 183 -12.73 26.22 13.75
CA ARG A 183 -12.01 27.24 14.52
C ARG A 183 -11.71 28.49 13.71
N ILE A 184 -11.25 28.35 12.46
CA ILE A 184 -10.80 29.47 11.62
C ILE A 184 -11.97 30.17 10.93
N ILE A 185 -12.99 29.45 10.48
CA ILE A 185 -14.06 30.04 9.65
C ILE A 185 -15.38 30.13 10.43
N ILE A 186 -15.86 29.01 10.98
CA ILE A 186 -17.22 28.94 11.52
C ILE A 186 -17.38 29.81 12.77
N HIS A 187 -16.41 29.78 13.70
CA HIS A 187 -16.48 30.56 14.93
C HIS A 187 -16.55 32.08 14.68
N PRO A 188 -15.59 32.71 13.97
CA PRO A 188 -15.65 34.15 13.71
C PRO A 188 -16.87 34.54 12.87
N LEU A 189 -17.26 33.72 11.90
CA LEU A 189 -18.47 33.96 11.10
C LEU A 189 -19.74 33.95 11.97
N ARG A 190 -19.82 33.04 12.95
CA ARG A 190 -20.95 32.96 13.88
C ARG A 190 -21.03 34.19 14.78
N ASP A 191 -19.89 34.71 15.21
CA ASP A 191 -19.83 35.92 16.04
C ASP A 191 -20.28 37.15 15.25
N VAL A 192 -19.83 37.29 14.00
CA VAL A 192 -20.30 38.35 13.08
C VAL A 192 -21.80 38.21 12.81
N ALA A 193 -22.29 36.99 12.55
CA ALA A 193 -23.71 36.75 12.28
C ALA A 193 -24.61 37.07 13.49
N ARG A 194 -24.15 36.81 14.72
CA ARG A 194 -24.86 37.22 15.94
C ARG A 194 -24.91 38.74 16.07
N ALA A 195 -23.77 39.41 15.89
CA ALA A 195 -23.69 40.87 15.96
C ALA A 195 -24.59 41.56 14.92
N LEU A 196 -24.79 40.95 13.75
CA LEU A 196 -25.71 41.44 12.71
C LEU A 196 -27.19 41.27 13.05
N ASN A 197 -27.54 40.29 13.89
CA ASN A 197 -28.92 39.92 14.18
C ASN A 197 -29.47 40.58 15.46
N GLU A 198 -28.66 41.41 16.14
CA GLU A 198 -29.11 42.22 17.27
C GLU A 198 -30.01 43.37 16.77
N GLU A 199 -31.19 43.54 17.38
CA GLU A 199 -32.34 44.29 16.84
C GLU A 199 -32.11 45.80 16.61
N GLN A 200 -31.01 46.38 17.09
CA GLN A 200 -30.65 47.78 16.87
C GLN A 200 -29.13 47.93 16.66
N PRO A 201 -28.65 48.10 15.42
CA PRO A 201 -27.22 48.30 15.16
C PRO A 201 -26.87 49.77 15.39
N THR A 202 -26.79 50.19 16.65
CA THR A 202 -26.35 51.55 17.03
C THR A 202 -24.83 51.69 16.99
N ALA A 203 -24.06 50.59 16.97
CA ALA A 203 -22.60 50.57 17.00
C ALA A 203 -21.98 49.74 15.85
N PRO A 204 -20.79 50.12 15.35
CA PRO A 204 -20.06 49.33 14.37
C PRO A 204 -19.63 47.97 14.93
N ILE A 205 -19.72 46.93 14.11
CA ILE A 205 -19.38 45.55 14.49
C ILE A 205 -17.86 45.42 14.63
N PRO A 206 -17.35 44.88 15.74
CA PRO A 206 -15.92 44.65 15.91
C PRO A 206 -15.42 43.55 14.97
N CYS A 207 -14.37 43.86 14.21
CA CYS A 207 -13.73 42.90 13.31
C CYS A 207 -12.89 41.89 14.12
N PRO A 208 -13.00 40.57 13.87
CA PRO A 208 -12.13 39.58 14.51
C PRO A 208 -10.65 39.87 14.19
N LYS A 209 -9.77 39.79 15.20
CA LYS A 209 -8.35 40.19 15.07
C LYS A 209 -7.58 39.43 13.98
N ASN A 210 -7.90 38.15 13.77
CA ASN A 210 -7.22 37.29 12.78
C ASN A 210 -7.81 37.41 11.36
N HIS A 211 -8.85 38.22 11.18
CA HIS A 211 -9.61 38.35 9.94
C HIS A 211 -9.75 39.84 9.55
N GLN A 212 -8.71 40.64 9.78
CA GLN A 212 -8.77 42.08 9.47
C GLN A 212 -8.59 42.35 7.97
N ASP A 213 -7.79 41.51 7.29
CA ASP A 213 -7.36 41.72 5.91
C ASP A 213 -7.79 40.61 4.95
N ASP A 214 -8.77 39.81 5.37
CA ASP A 214 -9.38 38.76 4.53
C ASP A 214 -10.82 39.12 4.13
N GLU A 215 -11.49 38.19 3.45
CA GLU A 215 -12.86 38.35 2.95
C GLU A 215 -13.85 38.63 4.09
N LEU A 216 -13.64 38.04 5.28
CA LEU A 216 -14.46 38.31 6.45
C LEU A 216 -14.25 39.74 6.96
N GLY A 217 -13.01 40.21 7.01
CA GLY A 217 -12.70 41.60 7.37
C GLY A 217 -13.26 42.62 6.40
N LEU A 218 -13.17 42.34 5.10
CA LEU A 218 -13.75 43.17 4.04
C LEU A 218 -15.28 43.27 4.19
N LEU A 219 -15.96 42.16 4.51
CA LEU A 219 -17.40 42.15 4.76
C LEU A 219 -17.78 43.02 5.97
N VAL A 220 -17.08 42.88 7.11
CA VAL A 220 -17.34 43.67 8.32
C VAL A 220 -17.08 45.17 8.07
N LYS A 221 -15.96 45.51 7.44
CA LYS A 221 -15.62 46.91 7.07
C LYS A 221 -16.66 47.51 6.12
N GLY A 222 -17.12 46.72 5.14
CA GLY A 222 -18.15 47.14 4.18
C GLY A 222 -19.49 47.44 4.86
N TYR A 223 -19.92 46.58 5.78
CA TYR A 223 -21.15 46.76 6.57
C TYR A 223 -21.08 48.01 7.47
N ASN A 224 -19.99 48.17 8.23
CA ASN A 224 -19.80 49.33 9.11
C ASN A 224 -19.84 50.66 8.32
N ARG A 225 -19.24 50.68 7.12
CA ARG A 225 -19.28 51.85 6.23
C ARG A 225 -20.71 52.20 5.77
N GLN A 226 -21.60 51.22 5.61
CA GLN A 226 -23.00 51.47 5.26
C GLN A 226 -23.79 52.06 6.43
N ILE A 227 -23.59 51.56 7.65
CA ILE A 227 -24.18 52.13 8.87
C ILE A 227 -23.76 53.59 9.04
N ASP A 228 -22.47 53.89 8.89
CA ASP A 228 -21.96 55.26 9.05
C ASP A 228 -22.59 56.22 8.02
N LYS A 229 -22.74 55.78 6.77
CA LYS A 229 -23.44 56.54 5.73
C LYS A 229 -24.92 56.77 6.05
N GLN A 230 -25.61 55.78 6.63
CA GLN A 230 -27.00 55.95 7.05
C GLN A 230 -27.13 56.97 8.18
N LYS A 231 -26.24 56.90 9.20
CA LYS A 231 -26.20 57.89 10.29
C LYS A 231 -25.95 59.31 9.80
N LEU A 232 -25.05 59.48 8.83
CA LEU A 232 -24.77 60.78 8.19
C LEU A 232 -25.94 61.34 7.38
N ARG A 233 -26.84 60.49 6.85
CA ARG A 233 -28.03 60.91 6.10
C ARG A 233 -29.22 61.28 6.98
N LEU A 234 -29.26 60.78 8.21
CA LEU A 234 -30.32 61.04 9.20
C LEU A 234 -30.05 62.28 10.06
N LYS A 235 -28.91 62.94 9.83
CA LYS A 235 -28.44 64.13 10.55
C LYS A 235 -28.49 65.34 9.63
#